data_AF-A0AA42LV22-F1
#
_entry.id   AF-A0AA42LV22-F1
#
_cell.length_a   1.000
_cell.length_b   1.000
_cell.length_c   1.000
_cell.angle_alpha   90.00
_cell.angle_beta   90.00
_cell.angle_gamma   90.00
#
_symmetry.space_group_name_H-M   'P 1'
#
loop_
_entity.id
_entity.type
_entity.pdbx_description
1 polymer ?
#
loop_
_entity_poly.entity_id
_entity_poly.type
_entity_poly.pdbx_seq_one_letter_code
_entity_poly.pdbx_strand_id
1 'polypeptide(L)' 'MRVTNEWLQRWQTAGGGYNQKQLALLGVAWPPKADWQQEFLSREIPDDVARAFQVLAGHRQAG' A
#
# COMPACT_ATOMS: atom_id res chain seq x y z
N MET A 1 -3.52 -0.52 -12.96
CA MET A 1 -2.18 -0.02 -12.53
C MET A 1 -1.29 -1.15 -11.99
N ARG A 2 -0.02 -1.27 -12.41
CA ARG A 2 0.92 -2.27 -11.87
C ARG A 2 1.55 -1.80 -10.56
N VAL A 3 1.52 -2.64 -9.54
CA VAL A 3 2.22 -2.43 -8.27
C VAL A 3 3.71 -2.69 -8.47
N THR A 4 4.53 -1.67 -8.20
CA THR A 4 5.99 -1.78 -8.24
C THR A 4 6.59 -1.47 -6.88
N ASN A 5 7.83 -1.89 -6.67
CA ASN A 5 8.54 -1.63 -5.41
C ASN A 5 8.68 -0.14 -5.17
N GLU A 6 9.02 0.63 -6.20
CA GLU A 6 9.12 2.08 -6.15
C GLU A 6 7.79 2.74 -5.79
N TRP A 7 6.67 2.25 -6.35
CA TRP A 7 5.35 2.77 -6.02
C TRP A 7 4.99 2.50 -4.57
N LEU A 8 5.17 1.25 -4.11
CA LEU A 8 4.97 0.90 -2.71
C LEU A 8 5.83 1.79 -1.81
N GLN A 9 7.12 1.92 -2.11
CA GLN A 9 8.05 2.73 -1.33
C GLN A 9 7.68 4.21 -1.28
N ARG A 10 7.21 4.77 -2.39
CA ARG A 10 6.78 6.17 -2.51
C ARG A 10 5.54 6.48 -1.67
N TRP A 11 4.67 5.50 -1.46
CA TRP A 11 3.42 5.65 -0.72
C TRP A 11 3.43 4.93 0.63
N GLN A 12 4.64 4.75 1.19
CA GLN A 12 4.82 4.41 2.59
C GLN A 12 4.35 5.56 3.48
N THR A 13 3.93 5.21 4.68
CA THR A 13 3.75 6.22 5.74
C THR A 13 5.09 6.82 6.17
N ALA A 14 5.03 7.97 6.85
CA ALA A 14 6.21 8.64 7.40
C ALA A 14 7.10 7.75 8.30
N GLY A 15 6.52 6.69 8.90
CA GLY A 15 7.26 5.72 9.70
C GLY A 15 7.91 4.57 8.92
N GLY A 16 7.86 4.58 7.58
CA GLY A 16 8.39 3.51 6.74
C GLY A 16 7.54 2.23 6.71
N GLY A 17 6.26 2.33 7.10
CA GLY A 17 5.32 1.20 7.12
C GLY A 17 4.03 1.47 6.34
N TYR A 18 3.08 0.54 6.41
CA TYR A 18 1.77 0.64 5.77
C TYR A 18 0.65 0.48 6.78
N ASN A 19 -0.45 1.18 6.54
CA ASN A 19 -1.62 1.13 7.40
C ASN A 19 -2.45 -0.12 7.13
N GLN A 20 -3.18 -0.61 8.14
CA GLN A 20 -4.15 -1.70 7.96
C GLN A 20 -5.14 -1.43 6.82
N LYS A 21 -5.60 -0.18 6.67
CA LYS A 21 -6.50 0.22 5.57
C LYS A 21 -5.83 0.11 4.19
N GLN A 22 -4.55 0.49 4.08
CA GLN A 22 -3.79 0.35 2.83
C GLN A 22 -3.61 -1.12 2.45
N LEU A 23 -3.34 -1.98 3.43
CA LEU A 23 -3.19 -3.42 3.23
C LEU A 23 -4.53 -4.08 2.87
N ALA A 24 -5.62 -3.69 3.52
CA ALA A 24 -6.96 -4.16 3.19
C ALA A 24 -7.38 -3.80 1.76
N LEU A 25 -6.98 -2.64 1.24
CA LEU A 25 -7.19 -2.27 -0.17
C LEU A 25 -6.48 -3.21 -1.14
N LEU A 26 -5.30 -3.70 -0.77
CA LEU A 26 -4.57 -4.71 -1.53
C LEU A 26 -5.08 -6.13 -1.26
N GLY A 27 -6.05 -6.32 -0.35
CA GLY A 27 -6.51 -7.65 0.08
C GLY A 27 -5.49 -8.40 0.95
N VAL A 28 -4.52 -7.68 1.51
CA VAL A 28 -3.52 -8.26 2.41
C VAL A 28 -4.14 -8.37 3.81
N ALA A 29 -4.18 -9.59 4.33
CA ALA A 29 -4.64 -9.84 5.69
C ALA A 29 -3.74 -9.13 6.71
N TRP A 30 -4.35 -8.60 7.78
CA TRP A 30 -3.62 -8.02 8.91
C TRP A 30 -3.45 -9.07 10.03
N PRO A 31 -2.25 -9.24 10.61
CA PRO A 31 -1.00 -8.57 10.26
C PRO A 31 -0.42 -9.09 8.94
N PRO A 32 0.21 -8.22 8.12
CA PRO A 32 0.83 -8.67 6.90
C PRO A 32 1.97 -9.65 7.21
N LYS A 33 2.11 -10.68 6.38
CA LYS A 33 3.29 -11.56 6.44
C LYS A 33 4.56 -10.75 6.16
N ALA A 34 5.68 -11.16 6.75
CA ALA A 34 6.99 -10.75 6.25
C ALA A 34 7.03 -11.10 4.75
N ASP A 35 7.47 -10.16 3.91
CA ASP A 35 7.50 -10.29 2.44
C ASP A 35 6.17 -10.21 1.65
N TRP A 36 5.06 -9.80 2.26
CA TRP A 36 3.79 -9.62 1.51
C TRP A 36 3.93 -8.73 0.26
N GLN A 37 4.86 -7.76 0.30
CA GLN A 37 5.11 -6.86 -0.84
C GLN A 37 5.53 -7.64 -2.08
N GLN A 38 6.40 -8.65 -1.95
CA GLN A 38 6.88 -9.45 -3.08
C GLN A 38 5.73 -10.17 -3.80
N GLU A 39 4.71 -10.62 -3.07
CA GLU A 39 3.52 -11.25 -3.67
C GLU A 39 2.68 -10.28 -4.50
N PHE A 40 2.81 -8.98 -4.25
CA PHE A 40 2.13 -7.92 -4.96
C PHE A 40 3.03 -7.19 -5.95
N LEU A 41 4.35 -7.35 -5.89
CA LEU A 41 5.25 -6.84 -6.91
C LEU A 41 4.85 -7.44 -8.26
N SER A 42 4.62 -6.58 -9.25
CA SER A 42 4.13 -6.93 -10.58
C SER A 42 2.65 -7.35 -10.69
N ARG A 43 1.88 -7.37 -9.59
CA ARG A 43 0.42 -7.50 -9.69
C ARG A 43 -0.21 -6.23 -10.26
N GLU A 44 -1.26 -6.42 -11.03
CA GLU A 44 -2.11 -5.32 -11.47
C GLU A 44 -3.25 -5.13 -10.49
N ILE A 45 -3.38 -3.91 -9.97
CA ILE A 45 -4.50 -3.48 -9.14
C ILE A 45 -5.35 -2.47 -9.92
N PRO A 46 -6.64 -2.35 -9.61
CA PRO A 46 -7.48 -1.28 -10.14
C PRO A 46 -6.93 0.10 -9.77
N ASP A 47 -7.11 1.07 -10.66
CA ASP A 47 -6.67 2.44 -10.44
C ASP A 47 -7.40 3.10 -9.25
N ASP A 48 -8.63 2.69 -8.97
CA ASP A 48 -9.38 3.12 -7.78
C ASP A 48 -8.69 2.67 -6.47
N VAL A 49 -8.25 1.40 -6.42
CA VAL A 49 -7.48 0.84 -5.30
C VAL A 49 -6.16 1.58 -5.14
N ALA A 50 -5.46 1.82 -6.25
CA ALA A 50 -4.21 2.56 -6.23
C ALA A 50 -4.42 4.00 -5.72
N ARG A 51 -5.47 4.69 -6.15
CA ARG A 51 -5.79 6.04 -5.69
C ARG A 51 -6.13 6.07 -4.21
N ALA A 52 -6.98 5.16 -3.73
CA ALA A 52 -7.32 5.04 -2.32
C ALA A 52 -6.08 4.76 -1.46
N PHE A 53 -5.15 3.93 -1.95
CA PHE A 53 -3.89 3.64 -1.28
C PHE A 53 -3.02 4.89 -1.12
N GLN A 54 -2.91 5.71 -2.16
CA GLN A 54 -2.15 6.97 -2.17
C GLN A 54 -2.76 8.00 -1.22
N VAL A 55 -4.09 8.13 -1.22
CA VAL A 55 -4.81 9.03 -0.30
C VAL A 55 -4.53 8.66 1.16
N LEU A 56 -4.58 7.37 1.50
CA LEU A 56 -4.33 6.89 2.86
C LEU A 56 -2.87 7.08 3.31
N ALA A 57 -1.90 7.04 2.39
CA ALA A 57 -0.51 7.33 2.68
C ALA A 57 -0.32 8.82 3.07
N GLY A 58 -0.94 9.74 2.34
CA GLY A 58 -0.85 11.19 2.59
C GLY A 58 -1.73 11.70 3.74
N HIS A 59 -2.84 11.04 4.04
CA HIS A 59 -3.81 11.51 5.06
C HIS A 59 -3.30 11.41 6.51
N ARG A 60 -2.17 10.73 6.78
CA ARG A 60 -1.58 10.63 8.13
C ARG A 60 -0.70 11.83 8.50
N GLN A 61 -0.86 12.98 7.85
CA GLN A 61 -0.21 14.25 8.23
C GLN A 61 -1.11 15.26 8.95
N ALA A 62 -2.38 14.93 9.22
CA ALA A 62 -3.25 15.78 10.04
C ALA A 62 -3.58 15.07 11.36
N GLY A 63 -2.71 15.24 12.35
CA GLY A 63 -2.89 14.86 13.73
C GLY A 63 -2.04 15.76 14.62
#